data_AF-A0A1B6NUM8-F1
#
_entry.id   AF-A0A1B6NUM8-F1
#
_cell.length_a   1.000
_cell.length_b   1.000
_cell.length_c   1.000
_cell.angle_alpha   90.00
_cell.angle_beta   90.00
_cell.angle_gamma   90.00
#
_symmetry.space_group_name_H-M   'P 1'
#
loop_
_entity.id
_entity.type
_entity.pdbx_description
1 polymer ?
#
loop_
_entity_poly.entity_id
_entity_poly.type
_entity_poly.pdbx_seq_one_letter_code
_entity_poly.pdbx_strand_id
1 'polypeptide(L)'
;MLILVSASVALGVTAFSSSVAHASSFEAANNNVNEGSVISAEKQNQSVNFKRDEKINVAVAANFAKPLKSIAEQFTELTGIEVAVTVSSSGTLYAQIQHGASFD
;
A
#
# COMPACT_ATOMS: atom_id res chain seq x y z
N MET A 1 45.61 -34.76 11.44
CA MET A 1 46.42 -34.54 10.21
C MET A 1 45.48 -34.06 9.11
N LEU A 2 45.91 -33.05 8.32
CA LEU A 2 45.20 -32.38 7.20
C LEU A 2 44.03 -31.46 7.63
N ILE A 3 44.22 -30.14 7.89
CA ILE A 3 44.49 -28.97 7.01
C ILE A 3 43.52 -28.84 5.82
N LEU A 4 42.65 -27.82 5.83
CA LEU A 4 42.55 -26.86 4.69
C LEU A 4 41.80 -25.56 5.04
N VAL A 5 42.47 -24.46 4.72
CA VAL A 5 42.04 -23.05 4.70
C VAL A 5 40.99 -22.81 3.60
N SER A 6 40.04 -21.89 3.82
CA SER A 6 39.27 -21.21 2.75
C SER A 6 38.72 -19.89 3.30
N ALA A 7 39.42 -18.78 3.07
CA ALA A 7 39.20 -17.83 1.97
C ALA A 7 37.94 -16.96 2.18
N SER A 8 38.14 -15.70 2.56
CA SER A 8 37.14 -14.65 2.40
C SER A 8 37.81 -13.46 1.72
N VAL A 9 37.74 -13.47 0.39
CA VAL A 9 37.89 -12.28 -0.45
C VAL A 9 36.51 -11.64 -0.54
N ALA A 10 36.32 -10.48 0.06
CA ALA A 10 35.13 -9.67 -0.17
C ALA A 10 35.50 -8.52 -1.12
N LEU A 11 34.98 -8.61 -2.34
CA LEU A 11 35.14 -7.67 -3.43
C LEU A 11 34.32 -6.39 -3.20
N GLY A 12 34.86 -5.27 -3.70
CA GLY A 12 34.10 -4.29 -4.49
C GLY A 12 33.23 -3.31 -3.73
N VAL A 13 33.79 -2.15 -3.36
CA VAL A 13 32.99 -0.95 -3.09
C VAL A 13 32.47 -0.41 -4.43
N THR A 14 31.17 -0.53 -4.67
CA THR A 14 30.49 0.09 -5.80
C THR A 14 30.35 1.60 -5.54
N ALA A 15 31.07 2.42 -6.31
CA ALA A 15 30.88 3.86 -6.30
C ALA A 15 29.53 4.22 -6.94
N PHE A 16 28.70 4.92 -6.18
CA PHE A 16 27.37 5.38 -6.55
C PHE A 16 27.41 6.36 -7.74
N SER A 17 26.50 6.14 -8.70
CA SER A 17 26.21 7.04 -9.82
C SER A 17 25.38 8.22 -9.32
N SER A 18 25.87 9.44 -9.53
CA SER A 18 25.15 10.68 -9.19
C SER A 18 24.08 10.97 -10.26
N SER A 19 22.80 10.96 -9.85
CA SER A 19 21.67 11.42 -10.66
C SER A 19 21.49 12.93 -10.49
N VAL A 20 21.47 13.67 -11.60
CA VAL A 20 21.15 15.11 -11.64
C VAL A 20 19.62 15.27 -11.58
N ALA A 21 19.15 15.98 -10.56
CA ALA A 21 17.76 16.41 -10.46
C ALA A 21 17.48 17.53 -11.48
N HIS A 22 16.53 17.29 -12.39
CA HIS A 22 16.00 18.30 -13.31
C HIS A 22 14.72 18.87 -12.69
N ALA A 23 14.78 20.11 -12.20
CA ALA A 23 13.63 20.84 -11.68
C ALA A 23 12.81 21.42 -12.84
N SER A 24 11.60 20.91 -13.04
CA SER A 24 10.61 21.50 -13.96
C SER A 24 9.74 22.49 -13.18
N SER A 25 9.72 23.73 -13.63
CA SER A 25 8.86 24.81 -13.14
C SER A 25 7.38 24.41 -13.18
N PHE A 26 6.68 24.58 -12.06
CA PHE A 26 5.23 24.49 -12.03
C PHE A 26 4.64 25.82 -12.51
N GLU A 27 3.95 25.77 -13.64
CA GLU A 27 3.15 26.87 -14.17
C GLU A 27 1.80 26.88 -13.41
N ALA A 28 1.51 27.98 -12.72
CA ALA A 28 0.23 28.15 -12.01
C ALA A 28 -0.89 28.48 -13.01
N ALA A 29 -1.60 27.45 -13.49
CA ALA A 29 -2.81 27.65 -14.28
C ALA A 29 -4.01 27.94 -13.36
N ASN A 30 -4.25 29.23 -13.13
CA ASN A 30 -5.53 29.78 -12.70
C ASN A 30 -6.57 29.53 -13.79
N ASN A 31 -7.63 28.78 -13.49
CA ASN A 31 -8.89 28.88 -14.24
C ASN A 31 -10.06 28.81 -13.26
N ASN A 32 -10.53 29.99 -12.88
CA ASN A 32 -11.86 30.21 -12.35
C ASN A 32 -12.87 30.09 -13.50
N VAL A 33 -13.65 29.00 -13.51
CA VAL A 33 -14.90 28.92 -14.26
C VAL A 33 -15.99 28.57 -13.26
N ASN A 34 -16.66 29.61 -12.78
CA ASN A 34 -18.02 29.53 -12.25
C ASN A 34 -18.97 29.58 -13.44
N GLU A 35 -19.99 28.70 -13.46
CA GLU A 35 -21.32 28.74 -14.09
C GLU A 35 -21.76 27.25 -14.10
N GLY A 36 -22.70 26.75 -13.32
CA GLY A 36 -23.96 27.33 -12.88
C GLY A 36 -25.02 26.26 -13.16
N SER A 37 -25.73 25.82 -12.11
CA SER A 37 -27.14 25.37 -12.10
C SER A 37 -27.57 24.33 -13.18
N VAL A 38 -28.09 23.14 -12.88
CA VAL A 38 -29.24 22.80 -12.03
C VAL A 38 -29.40 21.27 -12.08
N ILE A 39 -29.75 20.63 -10.97
CA ILE A 39 -31.02 19.90 -10.77
C ILE A 39 -30.99 19.39 -9.32
N SER A 40 -31.71 20.07 -8.43
CA SER A 40 -33.05 19.67 -7.98
C SER A 40 -32.97 18.78 -6.76
N ALA A 41 -33.41 19.37 -5.64
CA ALA A 41 -33.56 18.72 -4.37
C ALA A 41 -34.51 17.51 -4.47
N GLU A 42 -33.99 16.32 -4.25
CA GLU A 42 -34.79 15.22 -3.74
C GLU A 42 -34.12 14.63 -2.50
N LYS A 43 -34.77 14.93 -1.37
CA LYS A 43 -34.55 14.39 -0.05
C LYS A 43 -34.70 12.85 -0.10
N GLN A 44 -33.58 12.13 -0.17
CA GLN A 44 -33.53 10.73 0.20
C GLN A 44 -32.68 10.64 1.47
N ASN A 45 -33.35 10.63 2.63
CA ASN A 45 -32.78 10.17 3.89
C ASN A 45 -32.46 8.68 3.75
N GLN A 46 -31.40 8.35 3.03
CA GLN A 46 -30.83 7.03 3.05
C GLN A 46 -29.81 7.02 4.17
N SER A 47 -30.24 6.61 5.36
CA SER A 47 -29.31 6.19 6.40
C SER A 47 -28.50 5.04 5.81
N VAL A 48 -27.34 5.35 5.25
CA VAL A 48 -26.42 4.35 4.71
C VAL A 48 -26.03 3.47 5.89
N ASN A 49 -26.63 2.28 5.96
CA ASN A 49 -26.28 1.30 6.97
C ASN A 49 -24.91 0.75 6.55
N PHE A 50 -23.84 1.35 7.06
CA PHE A 50 -22.51 0.80 6.95
C PHE A 50 -22.46 -0.46 7.80
N LYS A 51 -22.62 -1.62 7.15
CA LYS A 51 -22.30 -2.88 7.78
C LYS A 51 -20.82 -2.83 8.16
N ARG A 52 -20.54 -2.99 9.44
CA ARG A 52 -19.17 -3.23 9.90
C ARG A 52 -18.92 -4.71 9.75
N ASP A 53 -17.91 -5.07 8.98
CA ASP A 53 -17.45 -6.45 8.95
C ASP A 53 -16.78 -6.78 10.29
N GLU A 54 -16.99 -8.01 10.75
CA GLU A 54 -16.35 -8.51 11.98
C GLU A 54 -14.85 -8.75 11.75
N LYS A 55 -14.45 -8.87 10.47
CA LYS A 55 -13.10 -9.20 10.04
C LYS A 55 -12.82 -8.69 8.62
N ILE A 56 -11.61 -8.21 8.41
CA ILE A 56 -11.08 -7.82 7.10
C ILE A 56 -9.87 -8.68 6.70
N ASN A 57 -9.70 -8.90 5.41
CA ASN A 57 -8.68 -9.71 4.77
C ASN A 57 -7.72 -8.79 4.02
N VAL A 58 -6.56 -8.53 4.61
CA VAL A 58 -5.55 -7.61 4.08
C VAL A 58 -4.43 -8.39 3.42
N ALA A 59 -4.21 -8.16 2.13
CA ALA A 59 -3.03 -8.66 1.41
C ALA A 59 -1.89 -7.64 1.47
N VAL A 60 -0.67 -8.09 1.76
CA VAL A 60 0.50 -7.21 1.85
C VAL A 60 1.74 -7.82 1.23
N ALA A 61 2.53 -6.99 0.54
CA ALA A 61 3.82 -7.41 0.03
C ALA A 61 4.78 -7.76 1.17
N ALA A 62 5.64 -8.76 0.94
CA ALA A 62 6.50 -9.35 1.98
C ALA A 62 7.42 -8.32 2.68
N ASN A 63 7.89 -7.31 1.95
CA ASN A 63 8.70 -6.22 2.50
C ASN A 63 7.95 -5.31 3.48
N PHE A 64 6.62 -5.36 3.52
CA PHE A 64 5.76 -4.57 4.40
C PHE A 64 5.11 -5.38 5.53
N ALA A 65 5.39 -6.68 5.64
CA ALA A 65 4.80 -7.52 6.69
C ALA A 65 5.06 -7.00 8.11
N LYS A 66 6.29 -6.55 8.39
CA LYS A 66 6.68 -6.02 9.71
C LYS A 66 6.00 -4.68 10.02
N PRO A 67 6.02 -3.66 9.13
CA PRO A 67 5.22 -2.45 9.31
C PRO A 67 3.73 -2.71 9.51
N LEU A 68 3.13 -3.61 8.71
CA LEU A 68 1.69 -3.87 8.78
C LEU A 68 1.27 -4.47 10.12
N LYS A 69 2.10 -5.32 10.74
CA LYS A 69 1.78 -5.96 12.02
C LYS A 69 1.33 -4.94 13.07
N SER A 70 2.11 -3.88 13.28
CA SER A 70 1.80 -2.86 14.29
C SER A 70 0.56 -2.04 13.91
N ILE A 71 0.32 -1.83 12.62
CA ILE A 71 -0.88 -1.12 12.13
C ILE A 71 -2.13 -1.99 12.36
N ALA A 72 -2.05 -3.28 12.05
CA ALA A 72 -3.15 -4.23 12.23
C ALA A 72 -3.54 -4.40 13.70
N GLU A 73 -2.56 -4.48 14.60
CA GLU A 73 -2.79 -4.53 16.05
C GLU A 73 -3.51 -3.26 16.54
N GLN A 74 -3.02 -2.07 16.19
CA GLN A 74 -3.65 -0.80 16.57
C GLN A 74 -5.04 -0.63 15.95
N PHE A 75 -5.21 -1.01 14.69
CA PHE A 75 -6.51 -0.98 14.03
C PHE A 75 -7.53 -1.87 14.76
N THR A 76 -7.13 -3.09 15.11
CA THR A 76 -7.98 -4.04 15.85
C THR A 76 -8.35 -3.49 17.22
N GLU A 77 -7.40 -2.89 17.95
CA GLU A 77 -7.64 -2.27 19.26
C GLU A 77 -8.64 -1.10 19.18
N LEU A 78 -8.53 -0.26 18.16
CA LEU A 78 -9.37 0.94 18.00
C LEU A 78 -10.77 0.63 17.46
N THR A 79 -10.91 -0.39 16.62
CA THR A 79 -12.15 -0.66 15.88
C THR A 79 -12.88 -1.91 16.37
N GLY A 80 -12.18 -2.84 17.02
CA GLY A 80 -12.67 -4.17 17.35
C GLY A 80 -12.78 -5.12 16.15
N ILE A 81 -12.35 -4.70 14.96
CA ILE A 81 -12.41 -5.50 13.72
C ILE A 81 -11.14 -6.34 13.60
N GLU A 82 -11.28 -7.65 13.39
CA GLU A 82 -10.14 -8.54 13.20
C GLU A 82 -9.46 -8.30 11.84
N VAL A 83 -8.13 -8.32 11.80
CA VAL A 83 -7.35 -8.24 10.56
C VAL A 83 -6.69 -9.59 10.25
N ALA A 84 -7.19 -10.30 9.24
CA ALA A 84 -6.49 -11.43 8.64
C ALA A 84 -5.49 -10.95 7.59
N VAL A 85 -4.21 -11.23 7.83
CA VAL A 85 -3.12 -10.78 6.96
C VAL A 85 -2.63 -11.92 6.07
N THR A 86 -2.60 -11.70 4.76
CA THR A 86 -1.92 -12.55 3.78
C THR A 86 -0.65 -11.88 3.30
N VAL A 87 0.50 -12.54 3.46
CA VAL A 87 1.81 -12.00 3.07
C VAL A 87 2.34 -12.76 1.86
N SER A 88 2.67 -12.06 0.77
CA SER A 88 3.33 -12.66 -0.40
C SER A 88 4.13 -11.64 -1.21
N SER A 89 4.66 -12.02 -2.37
CA SER A 89 5.23 -11.04 -3.30
C SER A 89 4.11 -10.19 -3.92
N SER A 90 4.40 -8.93 -4.28
CA SER A 90 3.41 -8.09 -4.96
C SER A 90 2.94 -8.70 -6.28
N GLY A 91 3.83 -9.36 -7.04
CA GLY A 91 3.47 -10.07 -8.26
C GLY A 91 2.52 -11.25 -8.02
N THR A 92 2.71 -11.98 -6.92
CA THR A 92 1.82 -13.08 -6.53
C THR A 92 0.45 -12.57 -6.10
N LEU A 93 0.41 -11.54 -5.24
CA LEU A 93 -0.86 -10.94 -4.80
C LEU A 93 -1.61 -10.33 -5.98
N TYR A 94 -0.90 -9.66 -6.90
CA TYR A 94 -1.49 -9.16 -8.14
C TYR A 94 -2.10 -10.29 -8.97
N ALA A 95 -1.36 -11.37 -9.22
CA ALA A 95 -1.89 -12.51 -9.96
C ALA A 95 -3.11 -13.14 -9.26
N GLN A 96 -3.10 -13.22 -7.93
CA GLN A 96 -4.24 -13.71 -7.14
C GLN A 96 -5.47 -12.82 -7.31
N ILE A 97 -5.32 -11.50 -7.19
CA ILE A 97 -6.41 -10.52 -7.39
C ILE A 97 -6.97 -10.62 -8.81
N GLN A 98 -6.08 -10.70 -9.82
CA GLN A 98 -6.50 -10.88 -11.21
C GLN A 98 -7.26 -12.19 -11.45
N HIS A 99 -6.99 -13.22 -10.65
CA HIS A 99 -7.69 -14.50 -10.68
C HIS A 99 -8.89 -14.58 -9.70
N GLY A 100 -9.30 -13.45 -9.10
CA GLY A 100 -10.50 -13.36 -8.28
C GLY A 100 -10.31 -13.64 -6.79
N ALA A 101 -9.07 -13.66 -6.28
CA ALA A 101 -8.85 -13.60 -4.85
C ALA A 101 -9.44 -12.30 -4.29
N SER A 102 -10.28 -12.42 -3.26
CA SER A 102 -10.93 -11.29 -2.62
C SER A 102 -10.12 -10.83 -1.41
N PHE A 103 -9.76 -9.56 -1.40
CA PHE A 103 -9.15 -8.83 -0.30
C PHE A 103 -9.89 -7.50 -0.16
N ASP A 104 -9.84 -6.89 1.02
CA ASP A 104 -10.52 -5.63 1.35
C ASP A 104 -9.70 -4.38 1.01
#